data_AF-A0A937W6T8-F1
#
_entry.id   AF-A0A937W6T8-F1
#
_cell.length_a   1.000
_cell.length_b   1.000
_cell.length_c   1.000
_cell.angle_alpha   90.00
_cell.angle_beta   90.00
_cell.angle_gamma   90.00
#
_symmetry.space_group_name_H-M   'P 1'
#
loop_
_entity.id
_entity.type
_entity.pdbx_description
1 polymer ?
#
loop_
_entity_poly.entity_id
_entity_poly.type
_entity_poly.pdbx_seq_one_letter_code
_entity_poly.pdbx_strand_id
1 'polypeptide(L)'
;MSIILPPSFTERHKAVITRYLSNYQTLSSAEWLVALEGFDILGEATVIHEGNRIKFKKLYTQLVDRQYADGFLEKIWISAQPEQDGMQLKASIAKRIFEDLSSSVFYDNKNLDSQFVLVYCFYSIPIISFD
;
A
#
# COMPACT_ATOMS: atom_id res chain seq x y z
N MET A 1 4.27 14.31 -12.54
CA MET A 1 3.35 13.94 -11.45
C MET A 1 3.84 14.58 -10.15
N SER A 2 2.93 14.99 -9.26
CA SER A 2 3.27 15.41 -7.90
C SER A 2 2.33 14.78 -6.88
N ILE A 3 2.76 14.74 -5.62
CA ILE A 3 1.96 14.19 -4.52
C ILE A 3 1.75 15.27 -3.47
N ILE A 4 0.50 15.39 -3.04
CA ILE A 4 0.10 16.22 -1.90
C ILE A 4 -0.15 15.27 -0.73
N LEU A 5 0.72 15.35 0.27
CA LEU A 5 0.57 14.64 1.52
C LEU A 5 -0.43 15.39 2.43
N PRO A 6 -1.27 14.66 3.20
CA PRO A 6 -2.15 15.29 4.16
C PRO A 6 -1.36 16.07 5.23
N PRO A 7 -1.90 17.17 5.79
CA PRO A 7 -1.22 17.92 6.86
C PRO A 7 -0.91 17.08 8.11
N SER A 8 -1.69 16.03 8.37
CA SER A 8 -1.46 15.07 9.45
C SER A 8 -0.29 14.11 9.17
N PHE A 9 0.19 14.02 7.93
CA PHE A 9 1.34 13.20 7.57
C PHE A 9 2.64 13.95 7.92
N THR A 10 3.11 13.75 9.14
CA THR A 10 4.31 14.41 9.67
C THR A 10 5.62 13.88 9.09
N GLU A 11 6.70 14.64 9.26
CA GLU A 11 8.06 14.19 8.95
C GLU A 11 8.47 12.92 9.71
N ARG A 12 7.89 12.69 10.90
CA ARG A 12 8.10 11.44 11.64
C ARG A 12 7.52 10.25 10.89
N HIS A 13 6.31 10.38 10.34
CA HIS A 13 5.72 9.34 9.47
C HIS A 13 6.59 9.12 8.25
N LYS A 14 7.02 10.21 7.58
CA LYS A 14 7.90 10.15 6.41
C LYS A 14 9.18 9.37 6.68
N ALA A 15 9.88 9.68 7.76
CA ALA A 15 11.14 9.03 8.13
C ALA A 15 10.96 7.53 8.44
N VAL A 16 9.94 7.19 9.22
CA VAL A 16 9.66 5.79 9.59
C VAL A 16 9.25 4.97 8.37
N ILE A 17 8.39 5.50 7.50
CA ILE A 17 7.93 4.79 6.30
C ILE A 17 9.08 4.62 5.29
N THR A 18 9.96 5.61 5.17
CA THR A 18 11.16 5.48 4.33
C THR A 18 12.09 4.36 4.85
N ARG A 19 12.24 4.23 6.17
CA ARG A 19 12.98 3.12 6.78
C ARG A 19 12.27 1.77 6.58
N TYR A 20 10.94 1.75 6.70
CA TYR A 20 10.14 0.56 6.41
C TYR A 20 10.39 0.05 4.99
N LEU A 21 10.37 0.95 4.00
CA LEU A 21 10.65 0.65 2.60
C LEU A 21 12.08 0.13 2.38
N SER A 22 13.04 0.60 3.17
CA SER A 22 14.45 0.22 3.03
C SER A 22 14.74 -1.13 3.69
N ASN A 23 14.28 -1.31 4.93
CA ASN A 23 14.39 -2.56 5.69
C ASN A 23 13.41 -2.56 6.88
N TYR A 24 12.25 -3.20 6.69
CA TYR A 24 11.19 -3.27 7.70
C TYR A 24 11.61 -3.95 9.02
N GLN A 25 12.61 -4.84 9.00
CA GLN A 25 13.08 -5.56 10.19
C GLN A 25 13.80 -4.66 11.19
N THR A 26 14.17 -3.45 10.77
CA THR A 26 14.87 -2.47 11.63
C THR A 26 13.92 -1.59 12.43
N LEU A 27 12.61 -1.75 12.27
CA LEU A 27 11.61 -0.96 13.00
C LEU A 27 11.38 -1.58 14.39
N SER A 28 11.46 -0.74 15.41
CA SER A 28 10.98 -1.06 16.76
C SER A 28 9.45 -1.14 16.81
N SER A 29 8.89 -1.76 17.84
CA SER A 29 7.43 -1.84 18.02
C SER A 29 6.74 -0.47 18.05
N ALA A 30 7.40 0.54 18.63
CA ALA A 30 6.89 1.92 18.64
C ALA A 30 6.92 2.56 17.24
N GLU A 31 7.94 2.26 16.44
CA GLU A 31 8.02 2.73 15.05
C GLU A 31 7.00 2.02 14.16
N TRP A 32 6.67 0.76 14.43
CA TRP A 32 5.57 0.07 13.75
C TRP A 32 4.23 0.78 13.94
N LEU A 33 3.91 1.25 15.15
CA LEU A 33 2.70 2.02 15.39
C LEU A 33 2.66 3.31 14.57
N VAL A 34 3.80 4.01 14.49
CA VAL A 34 3.95 5.24 13.68
C VAL A 34 3.82 4.93 12.18
N ALA A 35 4.34 3.79 11.73
CA ALA A 35 4.22 3.35 10.34
C ALA A 35 2.76 3.09 9.99
N LEU A 36 2.05 2.32 10.84
CA LEU A 36 0.63 1.99 10.66
C LEU A 36 -0.24 3.25 10.62
N GLU A 37 -0.08 4.15 11.58
CA GLU A 37 -0.77 5.45 11.58
C GLU A 37 -0.49 6.24 10.30
N GLY A 38 0.78 6.28 9.86
CA GLY A 38 1.17 6.92 8.62
C GLY A 38 0.51 6.28 7.38
N PHE A 39 0.38 4.95 7.34
CA PHE A 39 -0.29 4.24 6.24
C PHE A 39 -1.77 4.59 6.17
N ASP A 40 -2.46 4.66 7.30
CA ASP A 40 -3.88 5.06 7.35
C ASP A 40 -4.07 6.50 6.84
N ILE A 41 -3.20 7.42 7.27
CA ILE A 41 -3.22 8.81 6.81
C ILE A 41 -2.98 8.90 5.30
N LEU A 42 -2.09 8.08 4.74
CA LEU A 42 -1.77 8.11 3.31
C LEU A 42 -2.98 7.83 2.41
N GLY A 43 -4.05 7.22 2.90
CA GLY A 43 -5.29 7.04 2.12
C GLY A 43 -5.91 8.36 1.64
N GLU A 44 -5.69 9.45 2.37
CA GLU A 44 -6.14 10.81 2.05
C GLU A 44 -5.14 11.61 1.21
N ALA A 45 -3.94 11.08 0.97
CA ALA A 45 -2.96 11.70 0.09
C ALA A 45 -3.48 11.77 -1.35
N THR A 46 -3.03 12.77 -2.10
CA THR A 46 -3.53 13.04 -3.46
C THR A 46 -2.38 13.03 -4.46
N VAL A 47 -2.53 12.24 -5.52
CA VAL A 47 -1.69 12.33 -6.72
C VAL A 47 -2.26 13.41 -7.65
N ILE A 48 -1.38 14.27 -8.15
CA ILE A 48 -1.67 15.20 -9.25
C ILE A 48 -0.97 14.71 -10.51
N HIS A 49 -1.77 14.36 -11.51
CA HIS A 49 -1.31 13.94 -12.83
C HIS A 49 -2.16 14.61 -13.91
N GLU A 50 -1.53 15.34 -14.83
CA GLU A 50 -2.21 16.05 -15.92
C GLU A 50 -3.36 16.96 -15.47
N GLY A 51 -3.20 17.62 -14.31
CA GLY A 51 -4.22 18.49 -13.71
C GLY A 51 -5.33 17.73 -12.95
N ASN A 52 -5.40 16.41 -13.07
CA ASN A 52 -6.32 15.58 -12.31
C ASN A 52 -5.81 15.33 -10.89
N ARG A 53 -6.71 15.44 -9.92
CA ARG A 53 -6.47 15.14 -8.51
C ARG A 53 -7.12 13.82 -8.14
N ILE A 54 -6.32 12.85 -7.74
CA ILE A 54 -6.80 11.50 -7.41
C ILE A 54 -6.27 11.11 -6.03
N LYS A 55 -7.17 10.80 -5.10
CA LYS A 55 -6.79 10.30 -3.77
C LYS A 55 -6.17 8.90 -3.88
N PHE A 56 -5.23 8.58 -2.99
CA PHE A 56 -4.60 7.27 -2.93
C PHE A 56 -5.62 6.16 -2.70
N LYS A 57 -6.60 6.37 -1.82
CA LYS A 57 -7.71 5.42 -1.63
C LYS A 57 -8.46 5.11 -2.93
N LYS A 58 -8.71 6.13 -3.76
CA LYS A 58 -9.37 5.95 -5.06
C LYS A 58 -8.47 5.21 -6.05
N LEU A 59 -7.16 5.52 -6.06
CA LEU A 59 -6.18 4.79 -6.87
C LEU A 59 -6.12 3.31 -6.47
N TYR A 60 -6.04 3.01 -5.17
CA TYR A 60 -6.09 1.65 -4.65
C TYR A 60 -7.35 0.92 -5.11
N THR A 61 -8.53 1.53 -4.97
CA THR A 61 -9.78 0.91 -5.44
C THR A 61 -9.74 0.59 -6.95
N GLN A 62 -9.17 1.48 -7.75
CA GLN A 62 -9.13 1.34 -9.21
C GLN A 62 -8.08 0.33 -9.70
N LEU A 63 -6.90 0.33 -9.10
CA LEU A 63 -5.74 -0.42 -9.56
C LEU A 63 -5.54 -1.74 -8.83
N VAL A 64 -6.08 -1.84 -7.59
CA VAL A 64 -5.82 -2.99 -6.73
C VAL A 64 -7.12 -3.71 -6.38
N ASP A 65 -8.01 -3.04 -5.66
CA ASP A 65 -9.19 -3.67 -5.06
C ASP A 65 -10.06 -4.37 -6.12
N ARG A 66 -10.49 -3.64 -7.15
CA ARG A 66 -11.33 -4.19 -8.23
C ARG A 66 -10.69 -5.31 -9.02
N GLN A 67 -9.37 -5.38 -9.06
CA GLN A 67 -8.64 -6.34 -9.87
C GLN A 67 -8.29 -7.61 -9.08
N TYR A 68 -8.08 -7.48 -7.77
CA TYR A 68 -7.50 -8.53 -6.95
C TYR A 68 -8.37 -8.99 -5.78
N ALA A 69 -9.30 -8.17 -5.28
CA ALA A 69 -10.04 -8.49 -4.06
C ALA A 69 -10.97 -9.69 -4.21
N ASP A 70 -11.78 -9.73 -5.26
CA ASP A 70 -12.76 -10.82 -5.45
C ASP A 70 -12.07 -12.18 -5.61
N GLY A 71 -11.07 -12.24 -6.50
CA GLY A 71 -10.29 -13.47 -6.71
C GLY A 71 -9.40 -13.85 -5.51
N PHE A 72 -9.04 -12.89 -4.65
CA PHE A 72 -8.38 -13.16 -3.38
C PHE A 72 -9.36 -13.82 -2.41
N LEU A 73 -10.53 -13.22 -2.20
CA LEU A 73 -11.55 -13.72 -1.28
C LEU A 73 -12.04 -15.11 -1.68
N GLU A 74 -12.28 -15.35 -2.98
CA GLU A 74 -12.70 -16.66 -3.48
C GLU A 74 -11.68 -17.76 -3.14
N LYS A 75 -10.38 -17.50 -3.38
CA LYS A 75 -9.31 -18.46 -3.11
C LYS A 75 -9.13 -18.76 -1.63
N ILE A 76 -9.30 -17.76 -0.77
CA ILE A 76 -9.20 -17.97 0.68
C ILE A 76 -10.44 -18.68 1.23
N TRP A 77 -11.62 -18.36 0.71
CA TRP A 77 -12.87 -18.99 1.14
C TRP A 77 -12.88 -20.51 0.95
N ILE A 78 -12.27 -20.99 -0.13
CA ILE A 78 -12.18 -22.44 -0.44
C ILE A 78 -10.91 -23.10 0.09
N SER A 79 -10.01 -22.35 0.73
CA SER A 79 -8.75 -22.88 1.24
C SER A 79 -8.96 -23.71 2.50
N ALA A 80 -8.25 -24.83 2.59
CA ALA A 80 -8.18 -25.65 3.80
C ALA A 80 -7.26 -25.05 4.88
N GLN A 81 -6.36 -24.15 4.49
CA GLN A 81 -5.38 -23.48 5.36
C GLN A 81 -5.35 -21.97 5.06
N PRO A 82 -6.45 -21.26 5.35
CA PRO A 82 -6.67 -19.91 4.83
C PRO A 82 -5.64 -18.89 5.35
N GLU A 83 -5.04 -19.11 6.52
CA GLU A 83 -3.96 -18.27 7.06
C GLU A 83 -2.66 -18.41 6.24
N GLN A 84 -2.22 -19.64 6.00
CA GLN A 84 -0.98 -19.92 5.26
C GLN A 84 -1.12 -19.56 3.78
N ASP A 85 -2.24 -19.94 3.16
CA ASP A 85 -2.54 -19.62 1.77
C ASP A 85 -2.76 -18.10 1.60
N GLY A 86 -3.34 -17.44 2.60
CA GLY A 86 -3.49 -15.98 2.68
C GLY A 86 -2.16 -15.25 2.56
N MET A 87 -1.14 -15.69 3.29
CA MET A 87 0.17 -15.05 3.25
C MET A 87 0.85 -15.19 1.87
N GLN A 88 0.80 -16.39 1.28
CA GLN A 88 1.38 -16.64 -0.05
C GLN A 88 0.64 -15.88 -1.16
N LEU A 89 -0.69 -15.85 -1.07
CA LEU A 89 -1.53 -15.15 -2.02
C LEU A 89 -1.33 -13.63 -1.92
N LYS A 90 -1.22 -13.09 -0.70
CA LYS A 90 -0.87 -11.68 -0.46
C LYS A 90 0.49 -11.31 -1.05
N ALA A 91 1.52 -12.14 -0.85
CA ALA A 91 2.83 -11.92 -1.46
C ALA A 91 2.77 -11.94 -3.00
N SER A 92 1.98 -12.85 -3.57
CA SER A 92 1.78 -12.94 -5.02
C SER A 92 1.05 -11.72 -5.59
N ILE A 93 0.04 -11.22 -4.89
CA ILE A 93 -0.70 -10.01 -5.26
C ILE A 93 0.19 -8.78 -5.11
N ALA A 94 0.94 -8.66 -4.02
CA ALA A 94 1.88 -7.54 -3.82
C ALA A 94 2.90 -7.46 -4.97
N LYS A 95 3.42 -8.61 -5.43
CA LYS A 95 4.30 -8.65 -6.61
C LYS A 95 3.61 -8.13 -7.87
N ARG A 96 2.37 -8.53 -8.13
CA ARG A 96 1.60 -8.05 -9.30
C ARG A 96 1.27 -6.56 -9.20
N ILE A 97 0.85 -6.08 -8.03
CA ILE A 97 0.63 -4.66 -7.76
C ILE A 97 1.90 -3.87 -8.06
N PHE A 98 3.06 -4.37 -7.64
CA PHE A 98 4.33 -3.72 -7.94
C PHE A 98 4.61 -3.64 -9.45
N GLU A 99 4.40 -4.73 -10.18
CA GLU A 99 4.57 -4.79 -11.64
C GLU A 99 3.62 -3.81 -12.36
N ASP A 100 2.35 -3.81 -11.98
CA ASP A 100 1.31 -2.91 -12.54
C ASP A 100 1.61 -1.45 -12.21
N LEU A 101 1.95 -1.12 -10.96
CA LEU A 101 2.30 0.24 -10.57
C LEU A 101 3.58 0.70 -11.27
N SER A 102 4.60 -0.16 -11.37
CA SER A 102 5.88 0.17 -12.01
C SER A 102 5.74 0.47 -13.50
N SER A 103 4.69 -0.04 -14.15
CA SER A 103 4.34 0.28 -15.54
C SER A 103 3.34 1.43 -15.66
N SER A 104 2.81 1.93 -14.55
CA SER A 104 1.83 3.03 -14.51
C SER A 104 2.51 4.40 -14.44
N VAL A 105 1.74 5.44 -14.79
CA VAL A 105 2.15 6.84 -14.64
C VAL A 105 2.14 7.34 -13.19
N PHE A 106 1.67 6.51 -12.24
CA PHE A 106 1.46 6.87 -10.83
C PHE A 106 2.63 6.50 -9.90
N TYR A 107 3.67 5.88 -10.45
CA TYR A 107 4.86 5.47 -9.70
C TYR A 107 6.13 5.83 -10.45
N ASP A 108 7.13 6.32 -9.72
CA ASP A 108 8.47 6.59 -10.21
C ASP A 108 9.47 6.23 -9.12
N ASN A 109 10.26 5.18 -9.33
CA ASN A 109 11.22 4.70 -8.32
C ASN A 109 12.26 5.75 -7.90
N LYS A 110 12.48 6.81 -8.69
CA LYS A 110 13.36 7.94 -8.36
C LYS A 110 12.67 9.02 -7.53
N ASN A 111 11.33 9.04 -7.51
CA ASN A 111 10.54 9.97 -6.72
C ASN A 111 10.09 9.31 -5.42
N LEU A 112 10.73 9.70 -4.32
CA LEU A 112 10.46 9.14 -2.98
C LEU A 112 9.00 9.29 -2.56
N ASP A 113 8.33 10.40 -2.91
CA ASP A 113 6.93 10.59 -2.54
C ASP A 113 6.02 9.61 -3.29
N SER A 114 6.39 9.21 -4.52
CA SER A 114 5.62 8.21 -5.28
C SER A 114 5.71 6.80 -4.68
N GLN A 115 6.76 6.53 -3.91
CA GLN A 115 6.88 5.27 -3.18
C GLN A 115 5.79 5.15 -2.10
N PHE A 116 5.22 6.26 -1.62
CA PHE A 116 4.10 6.21 -0.67
C PHE A 116 2.82 5.67 -1.29
N VAL A 117 2.62 5.79 -2.62
CA VAL A 117 1.51 5.13 -3.31
C VAL A 117 1.65 3.61 -3.21
N LEU A 118 2.88 3.11 -3.44
CA LEU A 118 3.19 1.69 -3.36
C LEU A 118 2.98 1.15 -1.93
N VAL A 119 3.50 1.87 -0.94
CA VAL A 119 3.33 1.54 0.48
C VAL A 119 1.86 1.41 0.85
N TYR A 120 1.07 2.42 0.49
CA TYR A 120 -0.36 2.42 0.79
C TYR A 120 -1.06 1.22 0.14
N CYS A 121 -0.72 0.90 -1.11
CA CYS A 121 -1.30 -0.25 -1.80
C CYS A 121 -0.94 -1.58 -1.16
N PHE A 122 0.31 -1.77 -0.71
CA PHE A 122 0.73 -3.00 -0.03
C PHE A 122 0.10 -3.18 1.34
N TYR A 123 0.02 -2.11 2.13
CA TYR A 123 -0.63 -2.12 3.43
C TYR A 123 -2.12 -2.46 3.30
N SER A 124 -2.78 -1.88 2.30
CA SER A 124 -4.22 -1.98 2.11
C SER A 124 -4.69 -3.32 1.52
N ILE A 125 -3.79 -4.22 1.11
CA ILE A 125 -4.17 -5.57 0.66
C ILE A 125 -4.89 -6.28 1.82
N PRO A 126 -6.12 -6.80 1.60
CA PRO A 126 -6.93 -7.40 2.64
C PRO A 126 -6.15 -8.44 3.44
N ILE A 127 -6.26 -8.35 4.76
CA ILE A 127 -5.82 -9.41 5.68
C ILE A 127 -7.10 -10.05 6.19
N ILE A 128 -7.28 -11.34 5.93
CA ILE A 128 -8.29 -12.11 6.65
C ILE A 128 -7.64 -12.57 7.95
N SER A 129 -8.02 -11.94 9.06
CA SER A 129 -7.76 -12.49 10.39
C SER A 129 -9.01 -13.29 10.76
N PHE A 130 -8.85 -14.60 10.96
CA PHE A 130 -9.89 -15.43 11.55
C PHE A 130 -9.69 -15.39 13.07
N ASP A 131 -10.33 -14.43 13.72
CA ASP A 131 -10.51 -14.46 15.19
C ASP A 131 -11.74 -15.32 15.54
#